data_AF-A0A2M7Q7N4-F1
#
_entry.id   AF-A0A2M7Q7N4-F1
#
_cell.length_a   1.000
_cell.length_b   1.000
_cell.length_c   1.000
_cell.angle_alpha   90.00
_cell.angle_beta   90.00
_cell.angle_gamma   90.00
#
_symmetry.space_group_name_H-M   'P 1'
#
loop_
_entity.id
_entity.type
_entity.pdbx_description
1 polymer ?
#
loop_
_entity_poly.entity_id
_entity_poly.type
_entity_poly.pdbx_seq_one_letter_code
_entity_poly.pdbx_strand_id
1 'polypeptide(L)'
;MTRPLKPRRIFFDPNVTYFKPRAVPLSLLEEVDLDIDELEALRLCDFKNLEQIEAAKKMKVSQSTLQRILTSAHKKVAEALIEGKAIKIRKG
;
A
#
# COMPACT_ATOMS: atom_id res chain seq x y z
N MET A 1 -4.15 -13.43 19.90
CA MET A 1 -2.96 -13.70 19.06
C MET A 1 -3.25 -13.25 17.64
N THR A 2 -2.47 -12.34 17.09
CA THR A 2 -2.56 -11.91 15.69
C THR A 2 -2.18 -13.09 14.80
N ARG A 3 -3.09 -13.53 13.92
CA ARG A 3 -2.82 -14.63 12.99
C ARG A 3 -1.59 -14.24 12.14
N PRO A 4 -0.54 -15.08 12.05
CA PRO A 4 0.62 -14.78 11.22
C PRO A 4 0.18 -14.46 9.79
N LEU A 5 0.72 -13.37 9.24
CA LEU A 5 0.47 -13.02 7.86
C LEU A 5 1.05 -14.12 6.98
N LYS A 6 0.23 -14.66 6.07
CA LYS A 6 0.72 -15.66 5.11
C LYS A 6 1.80 -15.01 4.24
N PRO A 7 2.89 -15.73 3.92
CA PRO A 7 3.90 -15.22 3.01
C PRO A 7 3.25 -14.89 1.65
N ARG A 8 3.63 -13.75 1.09
CA ARG A 8 3.13 -13.22 -0.18
C ARG A 8 4.28 -12.65 -1.01
N ARG A 9 4.10 -12.61 -2.33
CA ARG A 9 5.12 -12.15 -3.27
C ARG A 9 4.92 -10.67 -3.60
N ILE A 10 6.01 -9.93 -3.55
CA ILE A 10 6.11 -8.53 -3.96
C ILE A 10 7.19 -8.48 -5.04
N PHE A 11 6.87 -7.85 -6.17
CA PHE A 11 7.81 -7.72 -7.29
C PHE A 11 8.30 -6.29 -7.50
N PHE A 12 7.77 -5.33 -6.74
CA PHE A 12 8.15 -3.94 -6.85
C PHE A 12 8.96 -3.50 -5.65
N ASP A 13 10.12 -2.93 -5.92
CA ASP A 13 10.96 -2.29 -4.93
C ASP A 13 11.07 -0.79 -5.26
N PRO A 14 10.34 0.09 -4.54
CA PRO A 14 10.33 1.51 -4.84
C PRO A 14 11.61 2.20 -4.36
N ASN A 15 12.23 3.01 -5.22
CA ASN A 15 13.35 3.88 -4.83
C ASN A 15 12.90 5.05 -3.95
N VAL A 16 11.66 5.50 -4.11
CA VAL A 16 11.05 6.56 -3.33
C VAL A 16 10.13 5.95 -2.29
N THR A 17 10.43 6.18 -1.01
CA THR A 17 9.66 5.62 0.12
C THR A 17 8.86 6.66 0.89
N TYR A 18 8.89 7.93 0.47
CA TYR A 18 8.19 9.00 1.16
C TYR A 18 7.51 9.95 0.17
N PHE A 19 6.24 10.24 0.43
CA PHE A 19 5.43 11.23 -0.27
C PHE A 19 4.81 12.17 0.76
N LYS A 20 4.79 13.47 0.49
CA LYS A 20 4.23 14.45 1.42
C LYS A 20 3.69 15.69 0.70
N PRO A 21 2.77 16.44 1.32
CA PRO A 21 2.39 17.75 0.82
C PRO A 21 3.58 18.69 0.61
N ARG A 22 3.49 19.50 -0.44
CA ARG A 22 4.52 20.48 -0.77
C ARG A 22 4.55 21.57 0.31
N ALA A 23 5.74 22.12 0.57
CA ALA A 23 5.99 23.26 1.46
C ALA A 23 5.71 23.04 2.97
N VAL A 24 5.33 21.85 3.42
CA VAL A 24 5.23 21.52 4.86
C VAL A 24 6.43 20.65 5.28
N PRO A 25 7.21 21.03 6.31
CA PRO A 25 8.27 20.18 6.87
C PRO A 25 7.73 18.84 7.37
N LEU A 26 8.46 17.74 7.14
CA LEU A 26 8.04 16.40 7.55
C LEU A 26 7.84 16.28 9.07
N SER A 27 8.66 17.00 9.86
CA SER A 27 8.58 17.02 11.33
C SER A 27 7.26 17.60 11.88
N LEU A 28 6.45 18.25 11.05
CA LEU A 28 5.16 18.83 11.42
C LEU A 28 3.98 18.02 10.86
N LEU A 29 4.25 16.95 10.12
CA LEU A 29 3.23 16.14 9.48
C LEU A 29 2.98 14.86 10.29
N GLU A 30 1.71 14.52 10.42
CA GLU A 30 1.33 13.14 10.75
C GLU A 30 1.66 12.24 9.54
N GLU A 31 1.97 10.97 9.81
CA GLU A 31 2.36 9.99 8.81
C GLU A 31 1.35 8.85 8.76
N VAL A 32 1.08 8.35 7.55
CA VAL A 32 0.39 7.09 7.31
C VAL A 32 1.40 6.08 6.77
N ASP A 33 1.54 4.96 7.45
CA ASP A 33 2.37 3.83 7.01
C ASP A 33 1.64 3.02 5.94
N LEU A 34 2.10 3.08 4.70
CA LEU A 34 1.67 2.22 3.60
C LEU A 34 2.63 1.03 3.50
N ASP A 35 2.14 -0.17 3.73
CA ASP A 35 2.97 -1.36 3.66
C ASP A 35 3.34 -1.68 2.20
N ILE A 36 4.47 -2.37 2.01
CA ILE A 36 4.97 -2.70 0.68
C ILE A 36 4.03 -3.63 -0.11
N ASP A 37 3.23 -4.45 0.58
CA ASP A 37 2.20 -5.28 -0.06
C ASP A 37 0.96 -4.48 -0.47
N GLU A 38 0.60 -3.45 0.30
CA GLU A 38 -0.43 -2.48 -0.07
C GLU A 38 -0.03 -1.72 -1.34
N LEU A 39 1.23 -1.25 -1.41
CA LEU A 39 1.75 -0.59 -2.59
C LEU A 39 1.77 -1.52 -3.82
N GLU A 40 2.17 -2.79 -3.65
CA GLU A 40 2.15 -3.77 -4.74
C GLU A 40 0.72 -4.02 -5.22
N ALA A 41 -0.26 -4.09 -4.32
CA ALA A 41 -1.67 -4.27 -4.68
C ALA A 41 -2.20 -3.08 -5.49
N LEU A 42 -1.94 -1.83 -5.03
CA LEU A 42 -2.27 -0.61 -5.79
C LEU A 42 -1.60 -0.61 -7.17
N ARG A 43 -0.33 -1.00 -7.24
CA ARG A 43 0.42 -1.06 -8.50
C ARG A 43 -0.19 -2.06 -9.48
N LEU A 44 -0.57 -3.25 -9.03
CA LEU A 44 -1.11 -4.30 -9.89
C LEU A 44 -2.54 -3.99 -10.34
N CYS A 45 -3.42 -3.60 -9.41
CA CYS A 45 -4.83 -3.37 -9.71
C CYS A 45 -5.09 -1.98 -10.28
N ASP A 46 -4.63 -0.93 -9.62
CA ASP A 46 -5.04 0.44 -9.97
C ASP A 46 -4.11 1.08 -11.02
N PHE A 47 -2.81 0.80 -10.97
CA PHE A 47 -1.86 1.36 -11.95
C PHE A 47 -1.72 0.50 -13.21
N LYS A 48 -1.63 -0.83 -13.06
CA LYS A 48 -1.51 -1.77 -14.19
C LYS A 48 -2.84 -2.31 -14.70
N ASN A 49 -3.96 -1.95 -14.07
CA ASN A 49 -5.31 -2.37 -14.46
C ASN A 49 -5.48 -3.90 -14.57
N LEU A 50 -4.76 -4.68 -13.75
CA LEU A 50 -4.96 -6.13 -13.72
C LEU A 50 -6.23 -6.48 -12.96
N GLU A 51 -6.94 -7.51 -13.43
CA GLU A 51 -8.05 -8.08 -12.67
C GLU A 51 -7.57 -8.61 -11.31
N GLN A 52 -8.41 -8.48 -10.29
CA GLN A 52 -8.07 -8.92 -8.93
C GLN A 52 -7.65 -10.39 -8.84
N ILE A 53 -8.26 -11.25 -9.66
CA ILE A 53 -7.91 -12.67 -9.71
C ILE A 53 -6.47 -12.85 -10.20
N GLU A 54 -6.05 -12.10 -11.22
CA GLU A 54 -4.68 -12.15 -11.74
C GLU A 54 -3.67 -11.55 -10.74
N ALA A 55 -3.99 -10.39 -10.17
CA ALA A 55 -3.13 -9.75 -9.18
C ALA A 55 -2.93 -10.64 -7.93
N ALA A 56 -4.00 -11.28 -7.43
CA ALA A 56 -3.94 -12.20 -6.30
C ALA A 56 -3.05 -13.42 -6.60
N LYS A 57 -3.15 -13.97 -7.82
CA LYS A 57 -2.27 -15.05 -8.30
C LYS A 57 -0.80 -14.60 -8.32
N LYS A 58 -0.49 -13.41 -8.83
CA LYS A 58 0.89 -12.87 -8.83
C LYS A 58 1.45 -12.73 -7.42
N MET A 59 0.67 -12.16 -6.51
CA MET A 59 1.06 -11.99 -5.11
C MET A 59 1.03 -13.30 -4.29
N LYS A 60 0.59 -14.43 -4.85
CA LYS A 60 0.38 -15.71 -4.15
C LYS A 60 -0.54 -15.59 -2.92
N VAL A 61 -1.63 -14.84 -3.05
CA VAL A 61 -2.66 -14.70 -2.00
C VAL A 61 -4.04 -15.08 -2.53
N SER A 62 -5.02 -15.27 -1.64
CA SER A 62 -6.41 -15.41 -2.07
C SER A 62 -6.95 -14.07 -2.57
N GLN A 63 -7.94 -14.10 -3.47
CA GLN A 63 -8.64 -12.87 -3.91
C GLN A 63 -9.22 -12.09 -2.72
N SER A 64 -9.79 -12.79 -1.71
CA SER A 64 -10.28 -12.15 -0.48
C SER A 64 -9.18 -11.47 0.34
N THR A 65 -7.96 -12.01 0.33
CA THR A 65 -6.81 -11.38 0.99
C THR A 65 -6.36 -10.15 0.21
N LEU A 66 -6.29 -10.24 -1.13
CA LEU A 66 -5.99 -9.09 -1.98
C LEU A 66 -7.00 -7.95 -1.78
N GLN A 67 -8.30 -8.27 -1.77
CA GLN A 67 -9.35 -7.27 -1.53
C GLN A 67 -9.14 -6.54 -0.20
N ARG A 68 -8.80 -7.27 0.87
CA ARG A 68 -8.51 -6.66 2.18
C ARG A 68 -7.27 -5.75 2.15
N ILE A 69 -6.23 -6.15 1.43
CA ILE A 69 -5.03 -5.33 1.23
C ILE A 69 -5.40 -4.04 0.49
N LEU A 70 -6.13 -4.15 -0.63
CA LEU A 70 -6.60 -2.99 -1.41
C LEU A 70 -7.46 -2.04 -0.57
N THR A 71 -8.44 -2.57 0.16
CA THR A 71 -9.30 -1.76 1.02
C THR A 71 -8.48 -1.01 2.09
N SER A 72 -7.49 -1.65 2.69
CA SER A 72 -6.57 -1.02 3.64
C SER A 72 -5.73 0.08 2.97
N ALA A 73 -5.14 -0.23 1.81
CA ALA A 73 -4.33 0.68 1.01
C ALA A 73 -5.13 1.93 0.59
N HIS A 74 -6.32 1.76 0.04
CA HIS A 74 -7.20 2.86 -0.38
C HIS A 74 -7.59 3.74 0.80
N LYS A 75 -7.92 3.16 1.96
CA LYS A 75 -8.23 3.93 3.17
C LYS A 75 -7.04 4.80 3.58
N LYS A 76 -5.84 4.23 3.65
CA LYS A 76 -4.61 4.93 4.04
C LYS A 76 -4.25 6.06 3.08
N VAL A 77 -4.33 5.79 1.77
CA VAL A 77 -4.09 6.80 0.75
C VAL A 77 -5.14 7.92 0.82
N ALA A 78 -6.42 7.57 0.97
CA ALA A 78 -7.49 8.56 1.10
C ALA A 78 -7.32 9.43 2.35
N GLU A 79 -7.02 8.83 3.50
CA GLU A 79 -6.73 9.55 4.75
C GLU A 79 -5.58 10.55 4.55
N ALA A 80 -4.47 10.11 3.95
CA ALA A 80 -3.33 10.98 3.72
C ALA A 80 -3.65 12.15 2.76
N LEU A 81 -4.44 11.90 1.72
CA LEU A 81 -4.85 12.93 0.76
C LEU A 81 -5.86 13.93 1.36
N ILE A 82 -6.80 13.47 2.18
CA ILE A 82 -7.87 14.29 2.76
C ILE A 82 -7.34 15.11 3.94
N GLU A 83 -6.54 14.50 4.83
CA GLU A 83 -6.03 15.14 6.04
C GLU A 83 -4.66 15.82 5.83
N GLY A 84 -4.06 15.66 4.65
CA GLY A 84 -2.77 16.26 4.31
C GLY A 84 -1.59 15.59 5.04
N LYS A 85 -1.65 14.28 5.26
CA LYS A 85 -0.58 13.52 5.91
C LYS A 85 0.52 13.14 4.93
N ALA A 86 1.71 12.85 5.46
CA ALA A 86 2.75 12.19 4.67
C ALA A 86 2.43 10.70 4.54
N ILE A 87 2.77 10.10 3.39
CA ILE A 87 2.72 8.67 3.16
C ILE A 87 4.15 8.14 3.26
N LYS A 88 4.38 7.23 4.20
CA LYS A 88 5.62 6.49 4.36
C LYS A 88 5.42 5.07 3.84
N ILE A 89 6.20 4.68 2.84
CA ILE A 89 6.23 3.29 2.37
C ILE A 89 7.14 2.48 3.28
N ARG A 90 6.56 1.56 4.02
CA ARG A 90 7.30 0.67 4.91
C ARG A 90 7.80 -0.55 4.13
N LYS A 91 9.13 -0.62 3.97
CA LYS A 91 9.81 -1.85 3.58
C LYS A 91 9.96 -2.72 4.84
N GLY A 92 9.58 -4.00 4.72
CA GLY A 92 9.62 -4.97 5.81
C GLY A 92 11.01 -5.25 6.33
#